data_AF-A0A496S238-F1
#
_entry.id   AF-A0A496S238-F1
#
_cell.length_a   1.000
_cell.length_b   1.000
_cell.length_c   1.000
_cell.angle_alpha   90.00
_cell.angle_beta   90.00
_cell.angle_gamma   90.00
#
_symmetry.space_group_name_H-M   'P 1'
#
loop_
_entity.id
_entity.type
_entity.pdbx_description
1 polymer ?
#
loop_
_entity_poly.entity_id
_entity_poly.type
_entity_poly.pdbx_seq_one_letter_code
_entity_poly.pdbx_strand_id
1 'polypeptide(L)'
;MPGRSSQISIDSLNRLIITDIFRDTLRVSRKKPRGKSGKAEKGRRGKASYEAAVTDTAGKKRLRKIVLDGVWSMTSEHDLKLRVSGSKSPYSGKTLILRGDVERVSGTALVFRVRQCDAVSGIRSRTIELKGMWRADRNNRITFNAARARGRHDVLRFQGAWQVDKHNEFIYRYSKTVLKTKTRVDRILIFKGYWEFGKDHIVYRLARAGNSFFRFKAALQSRSLRAADGTIKYQIGIKYSKGKVRHRIKQTLTIYGKWKLGRDFDVGFEVEYAGNRRREIRFLAEKLVGQDGTVAVSLKSENGQRLGLEVSFSRAFKNDAELFLSLGRFAAGGEIRAIGGIHVRF
;
A
#
# COMPACT_ATOMS: atom_id res chain seq x y z
N MET A 1 -28.25 -35.68 26.01
CA MET A 1 -27.37 -36.26 24.98
C MET A 1 -26.14 -35.37 24.80
N PRO A 2 -24.91 -35.90 24.92
CA PRO A 2 -23.69 -35.09 24.85
C PRO A 2 -23.42 -34.60 23.42
N GLY A 3 -23.19 -33.30 23.29
CA GLY A 3 -23.02 -32.59 22.03
C GLY A 3 -21.72 -32.93 21.31
N ARG A 4 -21.82 -33.29 20.03
CA ARG A 4 -20.66 -33.60 19.17
C ARG A 4 -19.87 -32.32 18.87
N SER A 5 -18.59 -32.33 19.24
CA SER A 5 -17.62 -31.28 18.97
C SER A 5 -17.10 -31.33 17.54
N SER A 6 -17.05 -30.19 16.86
CA SER A 6 -16.47 -30.10 15.50
C SER A 6 -14.94 -30.23 15.55
N GLN A 7 -14.41 -31.38 15.17
CA GLN A 7 -12.97 -31.58 15.09
C GLN A 7 -12.46 -31.22 13.69
N ILE A 8 -11.57 -30.23 13.61
CA ILE A 8 -10.71 -30.07 12.43
C ILE A 8 -9.52 -31.01 12.62
N SER A 9 -9.56 -32.13 11.91
CA SER A 9 -8.46 -33.10 11.90
C SER A 9 -7.77 -33.10 10.54
N ILE A 10 -6.50 -33.46 10.58
CA ILE A 10 -5.72 -33.79 9.39
C ILE A 10 -5.51 -35.29 9.51
N ASP A 11 -5.99 -36.04 8.53
CA ASP A 11 -5.87 -37.50 8.60
C ASP A 11 -4.42 -37.96 8.44
N SER A 12 -4.20 -39.26 8.65
CA SER A 12 -2.90 -39.92 8.47
C SER A 12 -2.35 -39.79 7.04
N LEU A 13 -3.16 -39.35 6.07
CA LEU A 13 -2.81 -39.14 4.66
C LEU A 13 -2.66 -37.65 4.28
N ASN A 14 -2.58 -36.74 5.26
CA ASN A 14 -2.43 -35.29 5.07
C ASN A 14 -3.57 -34.63 4.24
N ARG A 15 -4.78 -35.18 4.31
CA ARG A 15 -5.97 -34.53 3.79
C ARG A 15 -6.58 -33.69 4.91
N LEU A 16 -6.98 -32.46 4.57
CA LEU A 16 -7.85 -31.68 5.45
C LEU A 16 -9.20 -32.40 5.50
N ILE A 17 -9.43 -33.22 6.52
CA ILE A 17 -10.73 -33.86 6.72
C ILE A 17 -11.59 -32.90 7.55
N ILE A 18 -12.70 -32.48 6.96
CA ILE A 18 -13.76 -31.76 7.65
C ILE A 18 -14.89 -32.77 7.84
N THR A 19 -14.90 -33.46 8.97
CA THR A 19 -15.99 -34.36 9.34
C THR A 19 -17.08 -33.58 10.08
N ASP A 20 -18.24 -33.56 9.43
CA ASP A 20 -19.54 -33.06 9.86
C ASP A 20 -19.75 -31.53 9.90
N ILE A 21 -20.69 -31.08 9.06
CA ILE A 21 -21.01 -29.69 8.77
C ILE A 21 -22.38 -29.40 9.39
N PHE A 22 -22.41 -28.88 10.63
CA PHE A 22 -23.60 -28.19 11.13
C PHE A 22 -23.46 -26.66 10.96
N ARG A 23 -24.04 -26.26 9.82
CA ARG A 23 -24.68 -25.01 9.39
C ARG A 23 -24.09 -23.58 9.49
N ASP A 24 -23.14 -23.15 10.34
CA ASP A 24 -22.90 -21.67 10.42
C ASP A 24 -21.50 -21.07 10.16
N THR A 25 -20.45 -21.87 9.93
CA THR A 25 -19.09 -21.28 9.76
C THR A 25 -18.36 -21.52 8.43
N LEU A 26 -18.91 -22.30 7.51
CA LEU A 26 -18.37 -22.47 6.15
C LEU A 26 -19.50 -22.42 5.12
N ARG A 27 -19.67 -21.27 4.44
CA ARG A 27 -20.55 -21.19 3.26
C ARG A 27 -19.79 -21.72 2.04
N VAL A 28 -19.95 -23.00 1.74
CA VAL A 28 -19.56 -23.57 0.45
C VAL A 28 -20.58 -23.11 -0.59
N SER A 29 -20.27 -22.06 -1.35
CA SER A 29 -21.11 -21.63 -2.47
C SER A 29 -20.81 -22.51 -3.69
N ARG A 30 -21.79 -23.32 -4.13
CA ARG A 30 -21.79 -23.94 -5.46
C ARG A 30 -22.35 -22.94 -6.47
N LYS A 31 -21.51 -22.28 -7.26
CA LYS A 31 -21.92 -21.62 -8.51
C LYS A 31 -21.57 -22.52 -9.70
N LYS A 32 -22.58 -22.99 -10.45
CA LYS A 32 -22.41 -23.66 -11.75
C LYS A 32 -21.82 -22.66 -12.76
N PRO A 33 -20.74 -23.00 -13.49
CA PRO A 33 -20.31 -22.22 -14.64
C PRO A 33 -21.17 -22.56 -15.87
N ARG A 34 -21.63 -21.55 -16.61
CA ARG A 34 -22.19 -21.68 -17.97
C ARG A 34 -21.10 -21.30 -18.98
N GLY A 35 -20.71 -22.26 -19.86
CA GLY A 35 -20.05 -22.15 -21.19
C GLY A 35 -18.74 -21.33 -21.32
N LYS A 36 -17.79 -21.60 -22.24
CA LYS A 36 -17.53 -22.60 -23.29
C LYS A 36 -16.00 -22.82 -23.35
N SER A 37 -15.61 -23.93 -23.97
CA SER A 37 -14.25 -24.48 -24.11
C SER A 37 -13.26 -23.59 -24.87
N GLY A 38 -12.06 -23.45 -24.31
CA GLY A 38 -10.83 -23.12 -25.03
C GLY A 38 -9.70 -24.00 -24.49
N LYS A 39 -8.96 -24.68 -25.38
CA LYS A 39 -7.79 -25.47 -25.01
C LYS A 39 -6.74 -24.52 -24.40
N ALA A 40 -6.30 -24.80 -23.17
CA ALA A 40 -5.27 -24.03 -22.50
C ALA A 40 -4.22 -24.99 -21.89
N GLU A 41 -2.98 -24.75 -22.26
CA GLU A 41 -1.77 -25.46 -21.85
C GLU A 41 -1.54 -25.44 -20.32
N LYS A 42 -0.95 -26.54 -19.85
CA LYS A 42 -0.88 -26.95 -18.45
C LYS A 42 0.31 -26.30 -17.71
N GLY A 43 0.09 -25.12 -17.10
CA GLY A 43 1.07 -24.49 -16.20
C GLY A 43 0.77 -24.71 -14.70
N ARG A 44 1.66 -25.42 -13.97
CA ARG A 44 1.58 -25.70 -12.51
C ARG A 44 1.79 -24.44 -11.63
N ARG A 45 1.16 -24.45 -10.44
CA ARG A 45 0.65 -23.31 -9.65
C ARG A 45 1.36 -23.11 -8.29
N GLY A 46 1.12 -21.94 -7.69
CA GLY A 46 1.83 -21.42 -6.52
C GLY A 46 1.43 -22.01 -5.17
N LYS A 47 2.44 -22.35 -4.37
CA LYS A 47 2.34 -22.94 -3.04
C LYS A 47 2.41 -21.86 -1.95
N ALA A 48 1.43 -21.82 -1.04
CA ALA A 48 1.56 -21.16 0.25
C ALA A 48 1.84 -22.24 1.31
N SER A 49 2.84 -22.04 2.17
CA SER A 49 3.17 -22.99 3.23
C SER A 49 2.95 -22.38 4.60
N TYR A 50 2.35 -23.13 5.52
CA TYR A 50 2.30 -22.79 6.94
C TYR A 50 2.68 -24.01 7.77
N GLU A 51 3.19 -23.78 8.97
CA GLU A 51 3.52 -24.84 9.92
C GLU A 51 2.34 -25.06 10.84
N ALA A 52 1.97 -26.32 11.03
CA ALA A 52 0.94 -26.74 11.97
C ALA A 52 1.51 -27.82 12.88
N ALA A 53 1.29 -27.69 14.18
CA ALA A 53 1.50 -28.80 15.11
C ALA A 53 0.46 -29.88 14.81
N VAL A 54 0.93 -31.07 14.44
CA VAL A 54 0.15 -32.27 14.17
C VAL A 54 0.57 -33.32 15.18
N THR A 55 -0.39 -33.87 15.92
CA THR A 55 -0.14 -35.03 16.78
C THR A 55 -0.20 -36.28 15.90
N ASP A 56 0.86 -37.09 15.89
CA ASP A 56 0.84 -38.37 15.17
C ASP A 56 -0.04 -39.41 15.89
N THR A 57 -0.27 -40.55 15.26
CA THR A 57 -1.06 -41.66 15.82
C THR A 57 -0.48 -42.22 17.12
N ALA A 58 0.77 -41.90 17.45
CA ALA A 58 1.43 -42.26 18.71
C ALA A 58 1.36 -41.14 19.77
N GLY A 59 0.57 -40.07 19.54
CA GLY A 59 0.42 -38.98 20.50
C GLY A 59 1.56 -37.95 20.49
N LYS A 60 2.56 -38.08 19.61
CA LYS A 60 3.72 -37.17 19.57
C LYS A 60 3.40 -35.94 18.73
N LYS A 61 3.57 -34.74 19.31
CA LYS A 61 3.43 -33.47 18.59
C LYS A 61 4.59 -33.28 17.61
N ARG A 62 4.31 -33.15 16.32
CA ARG A 62 5.27 -32.82 15.27
C ARG A 62 4.82 -31.57 14.51
N LEU A 63 5.73 -30.64 14.24
CA LEU A 63 5.44 -29.53 13.33
C LEU A 63 5.45 -30.08 11.89
N ARG A 64 4.32 -30.00 11.21
CA ARG A 64 4.21 -30.33 9.78
C ARG A 64 3.95 -29.07 8.97
N LYS A 65 4.74 -28.90 7.91
CA LYS A 65 4.54 -27.87 6.90
C LYS A 65 3.40 -28.29 5.97
N ILE A 66 2.26 -27.61 6.07
CA ILE A 66 1.12 -27.81 5.18
C ILE A 66 1.23 -26.82 4.04
N VAL A 67 1.20 -27.33 2.82
CA VAL A 67 1.30 -26.54 1.61
C VAL A 67 -0.04 -26.50 0.91
N LEU A 68 -0.67 -25.32 0.88
CA LEU A 68 -1.89 -25.07 0.12
C LEU A 68 -1.51 -24.50 -1.25
N ASP A 69 -1.78 -25.26 -2.30
CA ASP A 69 -1.67 -24.80 -3.69
C ASP A 69 -3.04 -24.36 -4.21
N GLY A 70 -3.10 -23.14 -4.74
CA GLY A 70 -4.34 -22.54 -5.21
C GLY A 70 -4.16 -21.14 -5.74
N VAL A 71 -5.30 -20.49 -5.98
CA VAL A 71 -5.39 -19.07 -6.33
C VAL A 71 -5.95 -18.32 -5.14
N TRP A 72 -5.13 -17.45 -4.57
CA TRP A 72 -5.52 -16.57 -3.48
C TRP A 72 -6.29 -15.34 -3.98
N SER A 73 -7.25 -14.90 -3.19
CA SER A 73 -8.05 -13.71 -3.41
C SER A 73 -8.59 -13.21 -2.06
N MET A 74 -9.18 -12.03 -2.04
CA MET A 74 -9.83 -11.47 -0.87
C MET A 74 -11.33 -11.30 -1.12
N THR A 75 -12.16 -11.58 -0.12
CA THR A 75 -13.61 -11.31 -0.17
C THR A 75 -13.91 -9.82 0.08
N SER A 76 -15.17 -9.41 -0.06
CA SER A 76 -15.60 -8.05 0.32
C SER A 76 -15.52 -7.77 1.83
N GLU A 77 -15.57 -8.84 2.63
CA GLU A 77 -15.43 -8.81 4.10
C GLU A 77 -13.98 -9.01 4.55
N HIS A 78 -13.03 -8.85 3.65
CA HIS A 78 -11.59 -9.01 3.93
C HIS A 78 -11.22 -10.39 4.47
N ASP A 79 -11.97 -11.43 4.11
CA ASP A 79 -11.56 -12.82 4.35
C ASP A 79 -10.63 -13.30 3.23
N LEU A 80 -9.71 -14.20 3.57
CA LEU A 80 -8.90 -14.85 2.56
C LEU A 80 -9.71 -15.94 1.87
N LYS A 81 -9.70 -15.91 0.53
CA LYS A 81 -10.37 -16.89 -0.32
C LYS A 81 -9.31 -17.64 -1.13
N LEU A 82 -9.26 -18.95 -0.95
CA LEU A 82 -8.37 -19.84 -1.69
C LEU A 82 -9.20 -20.72 -2.61
N ARG A 83 -8.98 -20.63 -3.92
CA ARG A 83 -9.48 -21.63 -4.86
C ARG A 83 -8.41 -22.72 -5.01
N VAL A 84 -8.65 -23.88 -4.43
CA VAL A 84 -7.69 -24.99 -4.39
C VAL A 84 -7.40 -25.47 -5.80
N SER A 85 -6.12 -25.63 -6.12
CA SER A 85 -5.68 -26.22 -7.38
C SER A 85 -4.88 -27.49 -7.16
N GLY A 86 -5.15 -28.49 -7.99
CA GLY A 86 -4.37 -29.73 -8.02
C GLY A 86 -5.22 -30.89 -8.52
N SER A 87 -4.82 -31.54 -9.60
CA SER A 87 -5.62 -32.62 -10.21
C SER A 87 -5.83 -33.83 -9.29
N LYS A 88 -4.97 -34.01 -8.28
CA LYS A 88 -5.01 -35.15 -7.34
C LYS A 88 -5.70 -34.83 -6.00
N SER A 89 -6.14 -33.59 -5.77
CA SER A 89 -6.81 -33.23 -4.51
C SER A 89 -8.33 -33.43 -4.63
N PRO A 90 -9.00 -34.08 -3.66
CA PRO A 90 -10.47 -34.15 -3.62
C PRO A 90 -11.14 -32.77 -3.41
N TYR A 91 -10.34 -31.75 -3.13
CA TYR A 91 -10.77 -30.36 -3.00
C TYR A 91 -10.46 -29.52 -4.25
N SER A 92 -9.92 -30.12 -5.31
CA SER A 92 -9.61 -29.41 -6.56
C SER A 92 -10.82 -28.64 -7.07
N GLY A 93 -10.60 -27.36 -7.39
CA GLY A 93 -11.66 -26.47 -7.88
C GLY A 93 -12.60 -25.94 -6.79
N LYS A 94 -12.60 -26.51 -5.58
CA LYS A 94 -13.35 -26.00 -4.45
C LYS A 94 -12.72 -24.70 -3.93
N THR A 95 -13.57 -23.89 -3.32
CA THR A 95 -13.17 -22.62 -2.70
C THR A 95 -13.22 -22.78 -1.19
N LEU A 96 -12.11 -22.46 -0.53
CA LEU A 96 -12.00 -22.31 0.91
C LEU A 96 -12.06 -20.82 1.26
N ILE A 97 -12.87 -20.47 2.25
CA ILE A 97 -12.93 -19.11 2.80
C ILE A 97 -12.38 -19.19 4.23
N LEU A 98 -11.23 -18.56 4.44
CA LEU A 98 -10.56 -18.50 5.73
C LEU A 98 -10.99 -17.21 6.42
N ARG A 99 -11.91 -17.35 7.39
CA ARG A 99 -12.41 -16.22 8.17
C ARG A 99 -11.36 -15.75 9.16
N GLY A 100 -11.09 -14.45 9.17
CA GLY A 100 -10.03 -13.89 10.00
C GLY A 100 -9.86 -12.39 9.87
N ASP A 101 -8.75 -11.89 10.39
CA ASP A 101 -8.37 -10.48 10.33
C ASP A 101 -7.02 -10.33 9.63
N VAL A 102 -6.85 -9.24 8.87
CA VAL A 102 -5.50 -8.79 8.52
C VAL A 102 -4.86 -8.29 9.81
N GLU A 103 -3.88 -9.03 10.31
CA GLU A 103 -3.23 -8.76 11.59
C GLU A 103 -2.11 -7.75 11.44
N ARG A 104 -1.29 -7.90 10.38
CA ARG A 104 -0.15 -7.02 10.13
C ARG A 104 0.14 -6.92 8.64
N VAL A 105 0.61 -5.75 8.22
CA VAL A 105 1.15 -5.50 6.88
C VAL A 105 2.62 -5.10 7.02
N SER A 106 3.45 -5.55 6.09
CA SER A 106 4.83 -5.09 5.96
C SER A 106 5.13 -4.81 4.49
N GLY A 107 6.31 -4.25 4.22
CA GLY A 107 6.78 -4.02 2.86
C GLY A 107 6.63 -5.19 1.90
N THR A 108 6.85 -6.43 2.36
CA THR A 108 6.92 -7.62 1.52
C THR A 108 5.98 -8.74 1.96
N ALA A 109 5.12 -8.48 2.93
CA ALA A 109 4.23 -9.48 3.49
C ALA A 109 2.87 -8.95 3.92
N LEU A 110 1.89 -9.85 3.90
CA LEU A 110 0.57 -9.71 4.48
C LEU A 110 0.39 -10.84 5.50
N VAL A 111 0.18 -10.48 6.75
CA VAL A 111 -0.02 -11.43 7.86
C VAL A 111 -1.49 -11.45 8.22
N PHE A 112 -2.11 -12.61 8.13
CA PHE A 112 -3.54 -12.83 8.30
C PHE A 112 -3.80 -13.81 9.43
N ARG A 113 -4.60 -13.42 10.42
CA ARG A 113 -4.96 -14.28 11.55
C ARG A 113 -6.30 -14.94 11.30
N VAL A 114 -6.29 -16.26 11.14
CA VAL A 114 -7.47 -17.10 11.07
C VAL A 114 -7.93 -17.45 12.48
N ARG A 115 -9.22 -17.27 12.75
CA ARG A 115 -9.84 -17.66 14.02
C ARG A 115 -10.67 -18.92 13.81
N GLN A 116 -10.41 -19.93 14.62
CA GLN A 116 -11.18 -21.16 14.67
C GLN A 116 -11.84 -21.24 16.04
N CYS A 117 -13.17 -21.29 16.04
CA CYS A 117 -13.93 -21.64 17.24
C CYS A 117 -14.30 -23.12 17.14
N ASP A 118 -13.91 -23.88 18.15
CA ASP A 118 -14.37 -25.25 18.37
C ASP A 118 -15.16 -25.25 19.69
N ALA A 119 -16.27 -25.97 19.70
CA ALA A 119 -17.15 -26.10 20.86
C ALA A 119 -16.43 -26.69 22.08
N VAL A 120 -15.42 -27.55 21.87
CA VAL A 120 -14.70 -28.22 22.96
C VAL A 120 -13.38 -27.55 23.30
N SER A 121 -12.62 -27.09 22.30
CA SER A 121 -11.26 -26.58 22.53
C SER A 121 -11.14 -25.05 22.60
N GLY A 122 -12.28 -24.34 22.59
CA GLY A 122 -12.33 -22.88 22.68
C GLY A 122 -11.88 -22.17 21.40
N ILE A 123 -11.45 -20.91 21.54
CA ILE A 123 -10.97 -20.09 20.42
C ILE A 123 -9.50 -20.37 20.19
N ARG A 124 -9.17 -21.02 19.07
CA ARG A 124 -7.79 -21.16 18.59
C ARG A 124 -7.55 -20.17 17.46
N SER A 125 -6.40 -19.51 17.47
CA SER A 125 -5.99 -18.64 16.37
C SER A 125 -4.73 -19.16 15.70
N ARG A 126 -4.65 -18.99 14.39
CA ARG A 126 -3.49 -19.35 13.57
C ARG A 126 -3.17 -18.20 12.64
N THR A 127 -1.90 -18.01 12.35
CA THR A 127 -1.46 -16.93 11.46
C THR A 127 -0.95 -17.50 10.15
N ILE A 128 -1.35 -16.85 9.05
CA ILE A 128 -0.93 -17.13 7.69
C ILE A 128 -0.16 -15.91 7.20
N GLU A 129 1.10 -16.12 6.83
CA GLU A 129 1.90 -15.08 6.20
C GLU A 129 1.98 -15.31 4.69
N LEU A 130 1.49 -14.35 3.92
CA LEU A 130 1.62 -14.32 2.47
C LEU A 130 2.75 -13.37 2.11
N LYS A 131 3.79 -13.86 1.43
CA LYS A 131 4.85 -13.02 0.86
C LYS A 131 4.40 -12.44 -0.48
N GLY A 132 4.86 -11.24 -0.83
CA GLY A 132 4.42 -10.57 -2.04
C GLY A 132 4.83 -9.11 -2.12
N MET A 133 4.15 -8.38 -3.00
CA MET A 133 4.40 -6.95 -3.22
C MET A 133 3.12 -6.14 -3.12
N TRP A 134 3.23 -4.96 -2.53
CA TRP A 134 2.13 -4.00 -2.48
C TRP A 134 2.14 -3.10 -3.71
N ARG A 135 0.95 -2.88 -4.29
CA ARG A 135 0.72 -2.04 -5.47
C ARG A 135 -0.61 -1.33 -5.39
N ALA A 136 -0.73 -0.19 -6.05
CA ALA A 136 -2.02 0.41 -6.37
C ALA A 136 -2.46 -0.06 -7.77
N ASP A 137 -3.75 -0.36 -7.94
CA ASP A 137 -4.31 -0.67 -9.26
C ASP A 137 -4.71 0.60 -10.03
N ARG A 138 -5.15 0.43 -11.29
CA ARG A 138 -5.62 1.53 -12.16
C ARG A 138 -6.78 2.37 -11.60
N ASN A 139 -7.44 1.89 -10.54
CA ASN A 139 -8.54 2.56 -9.88
C ASN A 139 -8.11 3.22 -8.55
N ASN A 140 -6.79 3.33 -8.32
CA ASN A 140 -6.17 3.79 -7.09
C ASN A 140 -6.56 2.96 -5.87
N ARG A 141 -6.88 1.67 -6.04
CA ARG A 141 -7.14 0.74 -4.93
C ARG A 141 -5.86 0.02 -4.53
N ILE A 142 -5.75 -0.30 -3.25
CA ILE A 142 -4.63 -1.08 -2.73
C ILE A 142 -4.79 -2.54 -3.14
N THR A 143 -3.69 -3.12 -3.59
CA THR A 143 -3.58 -4.53 -3.94
C THR A 143 -2.31 -5.12 -3.35
N PHE A 144 -2.38 -6.39 -2.99
CA PHE A 144 -1.24 -7.20 -2.60
C PHE A 144 -1.08 -8.33 -3.62
N ASN A 145 0.04 -8.31 -4.34
CA ASN A 145 0.43 -9.32 -5.29
C ASN A 145 1.16 -10.43 -4.53
N ALA A 146 0.39 -11.41 -4.03
CA ALA A 146 0.92 -12.56 -3.32
C ALA A 146 1.76 -13.41 -4.26
N ALA A 147 3.01 -13.62 -3.90
CA ALA A 147 4.00 -14.32 -4.71
C ALA A 147 3.61 -15.80 -4.89
N ARG A 148 3.87 -16.32 -6.09
CA ARG A 148 3.71 -17.73 -6.45
C ARG A 148 4.99 -18.25 -7.06
N ALA A 149 5.07 -19.57 -7.17
CA ALA A 149 6.11 -20.23 -7.93
C ALA A 149 6.15 -19.72 -9.38
N ARG A 150 7.36 -19.70 -9.97
CA ARG A 150 7.62 -19.31 -11.36
C ARG A 150 7.22 -17.86 -11.69
N GLY A 151 7.44 -16.94 -10.74
CA GLY A 151 7.25 -15.49 -10.95
C GLY A 151 5.79 -15.03 -11.11
N ARG A 152 4.81 -15.92 -11.00
CA ARG A 152 3.39 -15.56 -11.03
C ARG A 152 2.98 -14.91 -9.71
N HIS A 153 1.86 -14.20 -9.72
CA HIS A 153 1.28 -13.62 -8.52
C HIS A 153 -0.24 -13.74 -8.51
N ASP A 154 -0.81 -13.86 -7.31
CA ASP A 154 -2.25 -13.73 -7.08
C ASP A 154 -2.54 -12.32 -6.55
N VAL A 155 -3.63 -11.70 -7.00
CA VAL A 155 -3.95 -10.30 -6.65
C VAL A 155 -5.04 -10.26 -5.59
N LEU A 156 -4.66 -9.91 -4.36
CA LEU A 156 -5.57 -9.66 -3.24
C LEU A 156 -5.94 -8.17 -3.28
N ARG A 157 -7.21 -7.87 -3.60
CA ARG A 157 -7.69 -6.49 -3.73
C ARG A 157 -8.45 -6.05 -2.48
N PHE A 158 -8.03 -4.93 -1.91
CA PHE A 158 -8.68 -4.30 -0.78
C PHE A 158 -9.78 -3.36 -1.30
N GLN A 159 -11.01 -3.54 -0.84
CA GLN A 159 -12.21 -2.88 -1.42
C GLN A 159 -12.56 -1.54 -0.77
N GLY A 160 -11.72 -1.04 0.12
CA GLY A 160 -11.99 0.19 0.89
C GLY A 160 -11.27 1.40 0.29
N ALA A 161 -11.66 2.57 0.76
CA ALA A 161 -10.85 3.77 0.59
C ALA A 161 -9.65 3.74 1.54
N TRP A 162 -8.67 4.57 1.25
CA TRP A 162 -7.49 4.79 2.08
C TRP A 162 -7.32 6.28 2.28
N GLN A 163 -6.53 6.67 3.27
CA GLN A 163 -6.28 8.06 3.60
C GLN A 163 -4.83 8.26 4.01
N VAL A 164 -4.42 9.52 4.08
CA VAL A 164 -3.15 9.93 4.68
C VAL A 164 -3.47 10.58 6.01
N ASP A 165 -2.73 10.25 7.05
CA ASP A 165 -2.91 10.87 8.35
C ASP A 165 -2.03 12.11 8.53
N LYS A 166 -2.07 12.69 9.74
CA LYS A 166 -1.27 13.86 10.11
C LYS A 166 0.25 13.59 10.14
N HIS A 167 0.68 12.33 10.13
CA HIS A 167 2.08 11.92 10.12
C HIS A 167 2.54 11.52 8.72
N ASN A 168 1.79 11.91 7.68
CA ASN A 168 2.05 11.56 6.29
C ASN A 168 2.09 10.04 6.06
N GLU A 169 1.48 9.24 6.95
CA GLU A 169 1.42 7.79 6.84
C GLU A 169 0.18 7.35 6.06
N PHE A 170 0.34 6.27 5.31
CA PHE A 170 -0.73 5.74 4.49
C PHE A 170 -1.58 4.78 5.32
N ILE A 171 -2.87 5.10 5.48
CA ILE A 171 -3.82 4.39 6.32
C ILE A 171 -4.92 3.77 5.47
N TYR A 172 -5.17 2.47 5.70
CA TYR A 172 -6.33 1.78 5.16
C TYR A 172 -7.28 1.39 6.29
N ARG A 173 -8.53 1.84 6.20
CA ARG A 173 -9.57 1.49 7.18
C ARG A 173 -10.57 0.52 6.55
N TYR A 174 -10.94 -0.51 7.29
CA TYR A 174 -12.03 -1.40 6.91
C TYR A 174 -12.82 -1.83 8.14
N SER A 175 -14.05 -2.27 7.93
CA SER A 175 -14.91 -2.76 9.00
C SER A 175 -15.33 -4.19 8.72
N LYS A 176 -15.49 -4.98 9.77
CA LYS A 176 -16.08 -6.32 9.69
C LYS A 176 -17.20 -6.47 10.69
N THR A 177 -18.26 -7.17 10.31
CA THR A 177 -19.33 -7.54 11.24
C THR A 177 -18.97 -8.85 11.92
N VAL A 178 -18.90 -8.84 13.25
CA VAL A 178 -18.74 -10.04 14.07
C VAL A 178 -20.08 -10.76 14.10
N LEU A 179 -20.17 -11.94 13.46
CA LEU A 179 -21.45 -12.65 13.28
C LEU A 179 -22.19 -12.94 14.59
N LYS A 180 -21.46 -13.31 15.65
CA LYS A 180 -22.07 -13.69 16.94
C LYS A 180 -22.77 -12.51 17.63
N THR A 181 -22.15 -11.34 17.63
CA THR A 181 -22.68 -10.14 18.31
C THR A 181 -23.39 -9.18 17.36
N LYS A 182 -23.31 -9.42 16.05
CA LYS A 182 -23.70 -8.51 14.96
C LYS A 182 -23.05 -7.12 15.05
N THR A 183 -22.00 -6.98 15.86
CA THR A 183 -21.29 -5.71 16.06
C THR A 183 -20.32 -5.46 14.90
N ARG A 184 -20.29 -4.22 14.41
CA ARG A 184 -19.29 -3.77 13.43
C ARG A 184 -18.01 -3.38 14.16
N VAL A 185 -16.90 -4.00 13.78
CA VAL A 185 -15.57 -3.71 14.33
C VAL A 185 -14.73 -3.05 13.24
N ASP A 186 -14.21 -1.86 13.54
CA ASP A 186 -13.31 -1.13 12.66
C ASP A 186 -11.86 -1.58 12.86
N ARG A 187 -11.13 -1.66 11.75
CA ARG A 187 -9.75 -2.10 11.66
C ARG A 187 -8.97 -1.08 10.85
N ILE A 188 -7.73 -0.85 11.27
CA ILE A 188 -6.82 0.12 10.66
C ILE A 188 -5.53 -0.60 10.31
N LEU A 189 -5.12 -0.50 9.05
CA LEU A 189 -3.81 -0.92 8.57
C LEU A 189 -2.98 0.32 8.30
N ILE A 190 -1.84 0.44 8.98
CA ILE A 190 -0.90 1.55 8.81
C ILE A 190 0.29 1.03 8.01
N PHE A 191 0.58 1.68 6.89
CA PHE A 191 1.70 1.36 6.03
C PHE A 191 2.81 2.37 6.28
N LYS A 192 3.97 1.89 6.73
CA LYS A 192 5.15 2.72 6.93
C LYS A 192 5.91 2.90 5.62
N GLY A 193 6.21 4.14 5.27
CA GLY A 193 6.82 4.48 3.99
C GLY A 193 7.20 5.94 3.88
N TYR A 194 7.33 6.40 2.65
CA TYR A 194 7.59 7.80 2.29
C TYR A 194 6.97 8.15 0.93
N TRP A 195 6.71 9.43 0.72
CA TRP A 195 6.15 9.97 -0.53
C TRP A 195 7.25 10.37 -1.52
N GLU A 196 6.95 10.17 -2.80
CA GLU A 196 7.65 10.76 -3.95
C GLU A 196 6.61 11.41 -4.86
N PHE A 197 6.99 12.51 -5.51
CA PHE A 197 6.09 13.34 -6.31
C PHE A 197 6.41 13.27 -7.79
N GLY A 198 5.36 13.21 -8.61
CA GLY A 198 5.42 13.32 -10.06
C GLY A 198 4.36 14.28 -10.57
N LYS A 199 4.44 14.63 -11.86
CA LYS A 199 3.52 15.60 -12.50
C LYS A 199 2.06 15.16 -12.47
N ASP A 200 1.80 13.89 -12.75
CA ASP A 200 0.45 13.31 -12.92
C ASP A 200 0.20 12.10 -11.99
N HIS A 201 1.14 11.88 -11.06
CA HIS A 201 1.10 10.78 -10.12
C HIS A 201 1.88 11.10 -8.86
N ILE A 202 1.56 10.37 -7.80
CA ILE A 202 2.36 10.33 -6.58
C ILE A 202 2.68 8.89 -6.24
N VAL A 203 3.80 8.65 -5.57
CA VAL A 203 4.24 7.31 -5.18
C VAL A 203 4.42 7.26 -3.67
N TYR A 204 3.77 6.32 -3.00
CA TYR A 204 4.09 5.97 -1.63
C TYR A 204 4.97 4.71 -1.61
N ARG A 205 6.25 4.84 -1.27
CA ARG A 205 7.17 3.71 -1.18
C ARG A 205 7.15 3.12 0.23
N LEU A 206 6.98 1.80 0.32
CA LEU A 206 6.97 1.13 1.61
C LEU A 206 8.41 0.97 2.14
N ALA A 207 8.59 1.21 3.43
CA ALA A 207 9.88 1.05 4.09
C ALA A 207 10.34 -0.42 4.04
N ARG A 208 11.66 -0.63 3.82
CA ARG A 208 12.29 -1.97 3.77
C ARG A 208 11.67 -2.90 2.72
N ALA A 209 11.22 -2.33 1.60
CA ALA A 209 10.41 -3.02 0.61
C ALA A 209 10.82 -2.63 -0.81
N GLY A 210 11.98 -3.12 -1.27
CA GLY A 210 12.62 -2.63 -2.51
C GLY A 210 11.66 -2.40 -3.70
N ASN A 211 10.68 -3.29 -3.90
CA ASN A 211 9.74 -3.23 -5.03
C ASN A 211 8.26 -3.01 -4.64
N SER A 212 7.96 -2.64 -3.39
CA SER A 212 6.58 -2.39 -2.95
C SER A 212 6.30 -0.91 -2.81
N PHE A 213 5.31 -0.45 -3.56
CA PHE A 213 4.92 0.95 -3.58
C PHE A 213 3.50 1.12 -4.09
N PHE A 214 2.85 2.21 -3.70
CA PHE A 214 1.56 2.61 -4.23
C PHE A 214 1.74 3.78 -5.18
N ARG A 215 1.59 3.56 -6.49
CA ARG A 215 1.60 4.62 -7.49
C ARG A 215 0.16 5.04 -7.79
N PHE A 216 -0.21 6.25 -7.40
CA PHE A 216 -1.56 6.78 -7.59
C PHE A 216 -1.59 7.77 -8.72
N LYS A 217 -2.58 7.66 -9.62
CA LYS A 217 -2.89 8.72 -10.57
C LYS A 217 -3.53 9.88 -9.80
N ALA A 218 -2.89 11.04 -9.84
CA ALA A 218 -3.23 12.19 -9.03
C ALA A 218 -3.02 13.48 -9.83
N ALA A 219 -3.78 14.52 -9.53
CA ALA A 219 -3.59 15.85 -10.10
C ALA A 219 -3.23 16.82 -8.98
N LEU A 220 -2.28 17.72 -9.21
CA LEU A 220 -2.01 18.82 -8.30
C LEU A 220 -3.29 19.66 -8.14
N GLN A 221 -3.63 19.99 -6.89
CA GLN A 221 -4.81 20.82 -6.61
C GLN A 221 -4.53 22.30 -6.89
N SER A 222 -3.31 22.76 -6.63
CA SER A 222 -2.84 24.10 -6.98
C SER A 222 -1.54 24.01 -7.77
N ARG A 223 -1.38 24.89 -8.75
CA ARG A 223 -0.13 25.07 -9.50
C ARG A 223 0.83 26.04 -8.82
N SER A 224 0.35 26.88 -7.92
CA SER A 224 1.16 27.82 -7.15
C SER A 224 0.97 27.57 -5.66
N LEU A 225 2.08 27.45 -4.94
CA LEU A 225 2.12 27.24 -3.50
C LEU A 225 2.91 28.36 -2.84
N ARG A 226 2.49 28.80 -1.65
CA ARG A 226 3.34 29.62 -0.79
C ARG A 226 4.17 28.69 0.08
N ALA A 227 5.48 28.94 0.17
CA ALA A 227 6.38 28.15 1.02
C ALA A 227 5.91 28.13 2.49
N ALA A 228 5.33 29.23 2.97
CA ALA A 228 4.79 29.34 4.33
C ALA A 228 3.63 28.37 4.63
N ASP A 229 2.90 27.92 3.61
CA ASP A 229 1.74 27.02 3.80
C ASP A 229 2.16 25.60 4.21
N GLY A 230 3.43 25.23 3.98
CA GLY A 230 3.99 23.95 4.41
C GLY A 230 3.25 22.70 3.90
N THR A 231 2.50 22.82 2.80
CA THR A 231 1.69 21.70 2.29
C THR A 231 1.74 21.56 0.79
N ILE A 232 1.62 20.32 0.33
CA ILE A 232 1.38 19.97 -1.07
C ILE A 232 0.07 19.19 -1.15
N LYS A 233 -0.87 19.66 -1.97
CA LYS A 233 -2.21 19.07 -2.09
C LYS A 233 -2.42 18.44 -3.46
N TYR A 234 -2.83 17.18 -3.47
CA TYR A 234 -3.20 16.42 -4.66
C TYR A 234 -4.65 15.98 -4.60
N GLN A 235 -5.34 16.04 -5.74
CA GLN A 235 -6.65 15.45 -5.92
C GLN A 235 -6.53 14.04 -6.52
N ILE A 236 -7.16 13.07 -5.86
CA ILE A 236 -7.11 11.66 -6.22
C ILE A 236 -8.53 11.13 -6.37
N GLY A 237 -8.80 10.48 -7.51
CA GLY A 237 -10.04 9.74 -7.72
C GLY A 237 -9.85 8.27 -7.36
N ILE A 238 -10.59 7.77 -6.38
CA ILE A 238 -10.58 6.35 -5.99
C ILE A 238 -11.88 5.72 -6.47
N LYS A 239 -11.79 4.62 -7.22
CA LYS A 239 -12.95 3.83 -7.65
C LYS A 239 -12.94 2.49 -6.94
N TYR A 240 -13.97 2.20 -6.14
CA TYR A 240 -14.10 0.92 -5.43
C TYR A 240 -15.51 0.35 -5.55
N SER A 241 -15.70 -0.87 -5.08
CA SER A 241 -17.00 -1.55 -5.16
C SER A 241 -17.42 -2.04 -3.78
N LYS A 242 -18.66 -1.75 -3.40
CA LYS A 242 -19.29 -2.27 -2.19
C LYS A 242 -20.49 -3.11 -2.64
N GLY A 243 -20.34 -4.44 -2.57
CA GLY A 243 -21.30 -5.37 -3.17
C GLY A 243 -21.37 -5.22 -4.69
N LYS A 244 -22.57 -4.95 -5.24
CA LYS A 244 -22.78 -4.72 -6.67
C LYS A 244 -22.61 -3.25 -7.10
N VAL A 245 -22.53 -2.33 -6.13
CA VAL A 245 -22.47 -0.89 -6.39
C VAL A 245 -21.02 -0.43 -6.57
N ARG A 246 -20.77 0.35 -7.62
CA ARG A 246 -19.48 1.01 -7.86
C ARG A 246 -19.52 2.42 -7.28
N HIS A 247 -18.55 2.75 -6.44
CA HIS A 247 -18.39 4.06 -5.85
C HIS A 247 -17.18 4.76 -6.45
N ARG A 248 -17.28 6.09 -6.58
CA ARG A 248 -16.16 6.96 -6.94
C ARG A 248 -16.07 8.05 -5.88
N ILE A 249 -14.93 8.11 -5.19
CA ILE A 249 -14.63 9.17 -4.22
C ILE A 249 -13.54 10.05 -4.82
N LYS A 250 -13.73 11.36 -4.76
CA LYS A 250 -12.65 12.33 -4.94
C LYS A 250 -12.12 12.67 -3.55
N GLN A 251 -10.82 12.54 -3.37
CA GLN A 251 -10.17 12.80 -2.09
C GLN A 251 -9.01 13.76 -2.32
N THR A 252 -8.86 14.71 -1.42
CA THR A 252 -7.65 15.54 -1.35
C THR A 252 -6.65 14.85 -0.44
N LEU A 253 -5.48 14.57 -0.99
CA LEU A 253 -4.31 14.14 -0.25
C LEU A 253 -3.46 15.36 0.04
N THR A 254 -3.26 15.65 1.32
CA THR A 254 -2.41 16.74 1.80
C THR A 254 -1.16 16.13 2.39
N ILE A 255 0.01 16.47 1.84
CA ILE A 255 1.30 16.16 2.47
C ILE A 255 1.78 17.39 3.19
N TYR A 256 2.13 17.22 4.46
CA TYR A 256 2.64 18.28 5.34
C TYR A 256 4.17 18.21 5.40
N GLY A 257 4.82 19.36 5.35
CA GLY A 257 6.26 19.47 5.39
C GLY A 257 6.75 20.90 5.50
N LYS A 258 8.06 21.08 5.38
CA LYS A 258 8.72 22.39 5.41
C LYS A 258 9.49 22.60 4.12
N TRP A 259 9.22 23.72 3.46
CA TRP A 259 9.99 24.15 2.30
C TRP A 259 11.34 24.72 2.75
N LYS A 260 12.39 24.35 2.05
CA LYS A 260 13.75 24.87 2.19
C LYS A 260 14.23 25.37 0.84
N LEU A 261 14.92 26.49 0.83
CA LEU A 261 15.59 27.04 -0.33
C LEU A 261 17.08 27.14 0.01
N GLY A 262 17.91 26.37 -0.68
CA GLY A 262 19.35 26.43 -0.49
C GLY A 262 20.02 27.48 -1.39
N ARG A 263 21.35 27.57 -1.29
CA ARG A 263 22.17 28.63 -1.91
C ARG A 263 22.12 28.61 -3.44
N ASP A 264 22.01 27.41 -4.02
CA ASP A 264 21.98 27.21 -5.47
C ASP A 264 20.55 27.20 -6.02
N PHE A 265 19.59 27.77 -5.27
CA PHE A 265 18.17 27.68 -5.51
C PHE A 265 17.66 26.24 -5.59
N ASP A 266 18.35 25.29 -4.95
CA ASP A 266 17.84 23.96 -4.72
C ASP A 266 16.65 24.04 -3.76
N VAL A 267 15.55 23.39 -4.13
CA VAL A 267 14.32 23.44 -3.36
C VAL A 267 14.15 22.10 -2.68
N GLY A 268 14.17 22.10 -1.35
CA GLY A 268 13.87 20.96 -0.51
C GLY A 268 12.46 21.04 0.05
N PHE A 269 11.76 19.91 0.13
CA PHE A 269 10.55 19.75 0.93
C PHE A 269 10.79 18.66 1.97
N GLU A 270 11.00 19.07 3.22
CA GLU A 270 11.23 18.18 4.34
C GLU A 270 9.89 17.67 4.88
N VAL A 271 9.68 16.36 4.76
CA VAL A 271 8.48 15.69 5.26
C VAL A 271 8.82 14.91 6.52
N GLU A 272 8.06 15.16 7.58
CA GLU A 272 8.14 14.39 8.82
C GLU A 272 7.16 13.22 8.81
N TYR A 273 7.63 12.07 9.26
CA TYR A 273 6.89 10.81 9.37
C TYR A 273 6.90 10.30 10.81
N ALA A 274 6.02 9.34 11.10
CA ALA A 274 5.96 8.74 12.43
C ALA A 274 7.32 8.18 12.90
N GLY A 275 7.59 8.37 14.19
CA GLY A 275 8.85 8.03 14.84
C GLY A 275 9.99 9.02 14.55
N ASN A 276 9.65 10.31 14.38
CA ASN A 276 10.60 11.41 14.12
C ASN A 276 11.49 11.19 12.89
N ARG A 277 11.04 10.36 11.95
CA ARG A 277 11.77 10.12 10.71
C ARG A 277 11.51 11.29 9.78
N ARG A 278 12.56 11.95 9.32
CA ARG A 278 12.47 13.03 8.33
C ARG A 278 13.02 12.57 7.00
N ARG A 279 12.42 13.04 5.92
CA ARG A 279 12.95 12.86 4.57
C ARG A 279 12.80 14.16 3.81
N GLU A 280 13.90 14.63 3.27
CA GLU A 280 13.92 15.73 2.32
C GLU A 280 13.62 15.18 0.92
N ILE A 281 12.73 15.86 0.21
CA ILE A 281 12.46 15.63 -1.21
C ILE A 281 13.04 16.82 -1.96
N ARG A 282 14.02 16.57 -2.81
CA ARG A 282 14.71 17.61 -3.57
C ARG A 282 14.07 17.81 -4.93
N PHE A 283 13.94 19.07 -5.31
CA PHE A 283 13.45 19.48 -6.61
C PHE A 283 14.53 20.30 -7.30
N LEU A 284 14.67 20.07 -8.61
CA LEU A 284 15.37 21.02 -9.46
C LEU A 284 14.44 22.21 -9.68
N ALA A 285 15.00 23.41 -9.80
CA ALA A 285 14.21 24.65 -9.92
C ALA A 285 14.56 25.41 -11.21
N GLU A 286 13.56 25.95 -11.88
CA GLU A 286 13.72 27.05 -12.84
C GLU A 286 13.31 28.35 -12.15
N LYS A 287 14.23 29.31 -12.11
CA LYS A 287 14.09 30.56 -11.36
C LYS A 287 13.21 31.57 -12.09
N LEU A 288 12.26 32.16 -11.38
CA LEU A 288 11.55 33.38 -11.76
C LEU A 288 11.62 34.36 -10.59
N VAL A 289 12.38 35.45 -10.75
CA VAL A 289 12.45 36.51 -9.73
C VAL A 289 11.31 37.49 -9.99
N GLY A 290 10.43 37.67 -9.00
CA GLY A 290 9.42 38.71 -9.02
C GLY A 290 10.01 40.08 -8.69
N GLN A 291 9.44 41.14 -9.29
CA GLN A 291 9.85 42.53 -9.07
C GLN A 291 9.63 43.00 -7.62
N ASP A 292 8.77 42.32 -6.87
CA ASP A 292 8.45 42.58 -5.46
C ASP A 292 9.45 41.94 -4.48
N GLY A 293 10.50 41.27 -4.97
CA GLY A 293 11.44 40.51 -4.14
C GLY A 293 10.86 39.19 -3.63
N THR A 294 9.78 38.70 -4.24
CA THR A 294 9.35 37.31 -4.13
C THR A 294 10.19 36.45 -5.09
N VAL A 295 10.68 35.31 -4.61
CA VAL A 295 11.34 34.31 -5.46
C VAL A 295 10.31 33.23 -5.78
N ALA A 296 9.94 33.09 -7.05
CA ALA A 296 9.12 31.99 -7.53
C ALA A 296 10.00 30.96 -8.23
N VAL A 297 9.81 29.69 -7.91
CA VAL A 297 10.59 28.59 -8.50
C VAL A 297 9.65 27.57 -9.09
N SER A 298 9.84 27.26 -10.38
CA SER A 298 9.12 26.18 -11.04
C SER A 298 9.83 24.87 -10.76
N LEU A 299 9.13 23.91 -10.17
CA LEU A 299 9.72 22.66 -9.70
C LEU A 299 9.79 21.60 -10.81
N LYS A 300 10.92 20.92 -10.84
CA LYS A 300 11.21 19.74 -11.64
C LYS A 300 11.55 18.56 -10.73
N SER A 301 11.17 17.36 -11.16
CA SER A 301 11.65 16.12 -10.53
C SER A 301 13.17 16.00 -10.64
N GLU A 302 13.77 15.07 -9.88
CA GLU A 302 15.19 14.71 -10.00
C GLU A 302 15.61 14.35 -11.44
N ASN A 303 14.70 13.80 -12.24
CA ASN A 303 14.93 13.46 -13.66
C ASN A 303 14.73 14.65 -14.62
N GLY A 304 14.62 15.89 -14.11
CA GLY A 304 14.42 17.10 -14.93
C GLY A 304 13.00 17.34 -15.44
N GLN A 305 12.06 16.42 -15.22
CA GLN A 305 10.67 16.59 -15.67
C GLN A 305 9.95 17.69 -14.86
N ARG A 306 9.39 18.70 -15.54
CA ARG A 306 8.55 19.73 -14.92
C ARG A 306 7.34 19.11 -14.21
N LEU A 307 7.16 19.46 -12.94
CA LEU A 307 6.03 19.01 -12.12
C LEU A 307 4.77 19.85 -12.36
N GLY A 308 4.92 21.05 -12.95
CA GLY A 308 3.82 22.01 -13.09
C GLY A 308 3.39 22.62 -11.76
N LEU A 309 4.36 22.72 -10.83
CA LEU A 309 4.22 23.28 -9.51
C LEU A 309 5.21 24.43 -9.35
N GLU A 310 4.72 25.57 -8.90
CA GLU A 310 5.50 26.75 -8.57
C GLU A 310 5.42 27.00 -7.08
N VAL A 311 6.55 27.30 -6.46
CA VAL A 311 6.62 27.67 -5.05
C VAL A 311 7.12 29.09 -4.94
N SER A 312 6.38 29.93 -4.23
CA SER A 312 6.77 31.31 -3.93
C SER A 312 7.32 31.42 -2.51
N PHE A 313 8.48 32.06 -2.41
CA PHE A 313 9.15 32.42 -1.18
C PHE A 313 9.07 33.94 -1.03
N SER A 314 8.29 34.42 -0.06
CA SER A 314 8.19 35.84 0.25
C SER A 314 9.27 36.27 1.25
N ARG A 315 9.54 37.59 1.30
CA ARG A 315 10.64 38.32 1.97
C ARG A 315 11.01 37.99 3.42
N ALA A 316 10.38 37.02 4.08
CA ALA A 316 10.83 36.54 5.40
C ALA A 316 12.23 35.88 5.38
N PHE A 317 12.83 35.66 4.19
CA PHE A 317 14.22 35.21 4.02
C PHE A 317 15.27 36.35 4.05
N LYS A 318 14.87 37.61 4.20
CA LYS A 318 15.77 38.78 4.08
C LYS A 318 16.80 38.93 5.20
N ASN A 319 16.56 38.41 6.39
CA ASN A 319 17.51 38.61 7.50
C ASN A 319 18.87 37.92 7.25
N ASP A 320 18.88 36.98 6.30
CA ASP A 320 20.01 36.12 5.99
C ASP A 320 20.41 36.23 4.50
N ALA A 321 19.90 37.20 3.74
CA ALA A 321 20.17 37.29 2.30
C ALA A 321 20.61 38.70 1.87
N GLU A 322 21.86 38.84 1.45
CA GLU A 322 22.43 40.03 0.83
C GLU A 322 22.31 39.93 -0.70
N LEU A 323 21.72 40.95 -1.33
CA LEU A 323 21.77 41.06 -2.78
C LEU A 323 23.21 41.46 -3.17
N PHE A 324 23.83 40.77 -4.11
CA PHE A 324 25.13 41.19 -4.64
C PHE A 324 25.06 41.45 -6.13
N LEU A 325 25.84 42.44 -6.56
CA LEU A 325 26.13 42.73 -7.95
C LEU A 325 27.64 42.64 -8.11
N SER A 326 28.12 41.70 -8.91
CA SER A 326 29.53 41.62 -9.28
C SER A 326 29.71 42.12 -10.71
N LEU A 327 30.63 43.06 -10.88
CA LEU A 327 31.04 43.58 -12.18
C LEU A 327 32.37 42.92 -12.54
N GLY A 328 32.32 42.01 -13.51
CA GLY A 328 33.52 41.35 -14.03
C GLY A 328 33.96 42.00 -15.35
N ARG A 329 35.25 42.34 -15.45
CA ARG A 329 35.92 42.60 -16.73
C ARG A 329 36.76 41.38 -17.09
N PHE A 330 36.48 40.73 -18.21
CA PHE A 330 37.43 39.80 -18.79
C PHE A 330 38.58 40.59 -19.43
N ALA A 331 39.81 40.09 -19.25
CA ALA A 331 41.03 40.74 -19.72
C ALA A 331 41.00 40.98 -21.24
N ALA A 332 41.59 42.12 -21.62
CA ALA A 332 41.82 42.59 -22.98
C ALA A 332 40.57 42.80 -23.86
N GLY A 333 39.76 43.81 -23.53
CA GLY A 333 39.19 44.64 -24.59
C GLY A 333 37.69 44.58 -24.92
N GLY A 334 36.80 44.03 -24.09
CA GLY A 334 35.38 44.39 -24.26
C GLY A 334 34.35 43.37 -23.79
N GLU A 335 33.84 43.59 -22.58
CA GLU A 335 32.42 43.54 -22.19
C GLU A 335 32.39 43.64 -20.66
N ILE A 336 31.73 44.66 -20.12
CA ILE A 336 31.41 44.70 -18.69
C ILE A 336 30.16 43.83 -18.52
N ARG A 337 30.30 42.70 -17.82
CA ARG A 337 29.13 41.90 -17.43
C ARG A 337 28.80 42.16 -15.97
N ALA A 338 27.55 42.57 -15.75
CA ALA A 338 26.97 42.60 -14.42
C ALA A 338 26.33 41.25 -14.14
N ILE A 339 26.87 40.53 -13.15
CA ILE A 339 26.24 39.33 -12.61
C ILE A 339 25.56 39.73 -11.30
N GLY A 340 24.23 39.78 -11.32
CA GLY A 340 23.41 39.97 -10.13
C GLY A 340 23.03 38.63 -9.51
N GLY A 341 23.20 38.51 -8.20
CA GLY A 341 22.86 37.32 -7.43
C GLY A 341 22.27 37.65 -6.07
N ILE A 342 21.76 36.62 -5.41
CA ILE A 342 21.34 36.70 -4.00
C ILE A 342 22.33 35.83 -3.23
N HIS A 343 23.06 36.43 -2.31
CA HIS A 343 23.97 35.76 -1.40
C HIS A 343 23.23 35.51 -0.08
N VAL A 344 22.90 34.26 0.21
CA VAL A 344 22.24 33.90 1.48
C VAL A 344 23.32 33.49 2.49
N ARG A 345 23.57 34.32 3.51
CA ARG A 345 24.36 34.00 4.71
C ARG A 345 23.56 33.00 5.56
N PHE A 346 24.17 31.89 5.95
CA PHE A 346 23.57 30.94 6.91
C PHE A 346 24.45 30.87 8.14
#